data_AF-A0A553NKW5-F1
#
_entry.id   AF-A0A553NKW5-F1
#
_cell.length_a   1.000
_cell.length_b   1.000
_cell.length_c   1.000
_cell.angle_alpha   90.00
_cell.angle_beta   90.00
_cell.angle_gamma   90.00
#
_symmetry.space_group_name_H-M   'P 1'
#
loop_
_entity.id
_entity.type
_entity.pdbx_description
1 polymer ?
#
loop_
_entity_poly.entity_id
_entity_poly.type
_entity_poly.pdbx_seq_one_letter_code
_entity_poly.pdbx_strand_id
1 'polypeptide(L)' 'MQQKVDELQVENKSLREGMADLARYKQRWNLRLNGLPEKEGEDTRELIIGILTRVVPLSVERLRETVDTVHRLGN' A
#
# COMPACT_ATOMS: atom_id res chain seq x y z
N MET A 1 15.05 7.16 -38.80
CA MET A 1 14.74 6.01 -37.92
C MET A 1 15.34 6.22 -36.53
N GLN A 2 16.63 6.55 -36.41
CA GLN A 2 17.28 6.81 -35.12
C GLN A 2 16.61 7.92 -34.30
N GLN A 3 16.36 9.09 -34.87
CA GLN A 3 15.69 10.20 -34.18
C GLN A 3 14.35 9.80 -33.54
N LYS A 4 13.53 9.03 -34.26
CA LYS A 4 12.24 8.56 -33.76
C LYS A 4 12.39 7.54 -32.63
N VAL A 5 13.45 6.74 -32.64
CA VAL A 5 13.79 5.84 -31.53
C VAL A 5 14.20 6.66 -30.31
N ASP A 6 15.01 7.70 -30.49
CA ASP A 6 15.48 8.55 -29.39
C ASP A 6 14.31 9.31 -28.75
N GLU A 7 13.39 9.86 -29.55
CA GLU A 7 12.15 10.50 -29.08
C GLU A 7 11.28 9.54 -28.26
N LEU A 8 11.07 8.31 -28.76
CA LEU A 8 10.30 7.28 -28.06
C LEU A 8 10.98 6.82 -26.76
N GLN A 9 12.31 6.81 -26.70
CA GLN A 9 13.04 6.48 -25.47
C GLN A 9 12.85 7.55 -24.39
N VAL A 10 12.87 8.83 -24.77
CA VAL A 10 12.59 9.94 -23.85
C VAL A 10 11.15 9.86 -23.34
N GLU A 11 10.18 9.64 -24.22
CA GLU A 11 8.78 9.49 -23.84
C GLU A 11 8.57 8.28 -22.92
N ASN A 12 9.17 7.13 -23.24
CA ASN A 12 9.07 5.92 -22.42
C ASN A 12 9.65 6.15 -21.01
N LYS A 13 10.77 6.87 -20.92
CA LYS A 13 11.37 7.23 -19.63
C LYS A 13 10.41 8.10 -18.82
N SER A 14 9.87 9.16 -19.41
CA SER A 14 8.94 10.06 -18.74
C SER A 14 7.68 9.34 -18.25
N LEU A 15 7.11 8.45 -19.07
CA LEU A 15 5.95 7.63 -18.69
C LEU A 15 6.26 6.68 -17.52
N ARG A 16 7.44 6.05 -17.52
CA ARG A 16 7.86 5.17 -16.41
C ARG A 16 8.03 5.94 -15.10
N GLU A 17 8.63 7.13 -15.16
CA GLU A 17 8.78 8.01 -13.99
C GLU A 17 7.40 8.44 -13.46
N GLY A 18 6.49 8.87 -14.34
CA GLY A 18 5.11 9.22 -13.95
C GLY A 18 4.34 8.04 -13.34
N MET A 19 4.52 6.82 -13.86
CA MET A 19 3.92 5.61 -13.27
C MET A 19 4.49 5.28 -11.90
N ALA A 20 5.81 5.42 -11.70
CA ALA A 20 6.44 5.22 -10.40
C ALA A 20 5.92 6.23 -9.36
N ASP A 21 5.77 7.51 -9.75
CA ASP A 21 5.22 8.54 -8.86
C ASP A 21 3.75 8.27 -8.51
N LEU A 22 2.93 7.88 -9.49
CA LEU A 22 1.54 7.51 -9.24
C LEU A 22 1.44 6.30 -8.31
N ALA A 23 2.27 5.28 -8.51
CA ALA A 23 2.31 4.11 -7.64
C ALA A 23 2.69 4.48 -6.21
N ARG A 24 3.73 5.31 -6.03
CA ARG A 24 4.14 5.83 -4.73
C ARG A 24 3.04 6.65 -4.06
N TYR A 25 2.37 7.51 -4.81
CA TYR A 25 1.28 8.33 -4.28
C TYR A 25 0.12 7.48 -3.79
N LYS A 26 -0.29 6.46 -4.57
CA LYS A 26 -1.33 5.52 -4.19
C LYS A 26 -0.97 4.72 -2.93
N GLN A 27 0.29 4.38 -2.74
CA GLN A 27 0.77 3.59 -1.60
C GLN A 27 1.13 4.44 -0.38
N ARG A 28 1.04 5.78 -0.45
CA ARG A 28 1.50 6.71 0.60
C ARG A 28 0.95 6.40 1.99
N TRP A 29 -0.29 5.93 2.06
CA TRP A 29 -0.97 5.63 3.33
C TRP A 29 -0.95 4.15 3.69
N ASN A 30 -0.33 3.30 2.86
CA ASN A 30 -0.23 1.88 3.14
C ASN A 30 0.82 1.64 4.23
N LEU A 31 0.43 0.87 5.24
CA LEU A 31 1.33 0.39 6.29
C LEU A 31 1.55 -1.12 6.11
N ARG A 32 2.80 -1.54 6.02
CA ARG A 32 3.17 -2.96 5.98
C ARG A 32 3.56 -3.45 7.36
N LEU A 33 2.90 -4.49 7.84
CA LEU A 33 3.25 -5.18 9.08
C LEU A 33 3.92 -6.51 8.73
N ASN A 34 5.06 -6.80 9.35
CA ASN A 34 5.82 -8.03 9.14
C ASN A 34 5.87 -8.84 10.43
N GLY A 35 6.08 -10.15 10.32
CA GLY A 35 6.20 -11.05 11.49
C GLY A 35 4.88 -11.45 12.14
N LEU A 36 3.75 -11.23 11.46
CA LEU A 36 2.44 -11.71 11.92
C LEU A 36 2.19 -13.13 11.41
N PRO A 37 2.08 -14.14 12.29
CA PRO A 37 1.77 -15.50 11.88
C PRO A 37 0.38 -15.54 11.23
N GLU A 38 0.24 -16.37 10.20
CA GLU A 38 -1.04 -16.62 9.53
C GLU A 38 -1.83 -17.69 10.29
N LYS A 39 -3.15 -17.51 10.33
CA LYS A 39 -4.07 -18.45 10.95
C LYS A 39 -5.24 -18.71 10.01
N GLU A 40 -5.71 -19.94 9.97
CA GLU A 40 -6.92 -20.30 9.23
C GLU A 40 -8.13 -19.55 9.80
N GLY A 41 -8.96 -18.99 8.92
CA GLY A 41 -10.14 -18.22 9.32
C GLY A 41 -9.85 -16.90 10.04
N GLU A 42 -8.65 -16.34 9.88
CA GLU A 42 -8.30 -15.09 10.55
C GLU A 42 -9.13 -13.89 10.08
N ASP A 43 -9.60 -13.11 11.05
CA ASP A 43 -10.07 -11.75 10.79
C ASP A 43 -8.85 -10.81 10.78
N THR A 44 -8.25 -10.65 9.60
CA THR A 44 -7.06 -9.80 9.43
C THR A 44 -7.33 -8.36 9.84
N ARG A 45 -8.54 -7.84 9.61
CA ARG A 45 -8.89 -6.47 9.96
C ARG A 45 -8.92 -6.30 11.48
N GLU A 46 -9.63 -7.16 12.19
CA GLU A 46 -9.73 -7.08 13.65
C GLU A 46 -8.38 -7.32 14.34
N LEU A 47 -7.55 -8.21 13.81
CA LEU A 47 -6.16 -8.38 14.27
C LEU A 47 -5.39 -7.05 14.19
N ILE A 48 -5.44 -6.37 13.04
CA ILE A 48 -4.72 -5.11 12.83
C ILE A 48 -5.29 -3.99 13.69
N ILE A 49 -6.62 -3.86 13.80
CA ILE A 49 -7.25 -2.89 14.71
C ILE A 49 -6.78 -3.13 16.15
N GLY A 50 -6.78 -4.38 16.61
CA GLY A 50 -6.30 -4.76 17.95
C GLY A 50 -4.81 -4.48 18.20
N ILE A 51 -3.99 -4.43 17.16
CA ILE A 51 -2.59 -3.99 17.24
C ILE A 51 -2.53 -2.46 17.31
N LEU A 52 -3.23 -1.75 16.43
CA LEU A 52 -3.20 -0.29 16.36
C LEU A 52 -3.71 0.36 17.65
N THR A 53 -4.73 -0.19 18.31
CA THR A 53 -5.28 0.33 19.57
C THR A 53 -4.26 0.36 20.72
N ARG A 54 -3.21 -0.46 20.65
CA ARG A 54 -2.14 -0.50 21.67
C ARG A 54 -1.10 0.59 21.49
N VAL A 55 -1.03 1.20 20.30
CA VAL A 55 0.07 2.10 19.91
C VAL A 55 -0.45 3.49 19.55
N VAL A 56 -1.66 3.57 18.98
CA VAL A 56 -2.27 4.79 18.48
C VAL A 56 -3.28 5.30 19.51
N PRO A 57 -3.20 6.58 19.95
CA PRO A 57 -4.12 7.15 20.92
C PRO A 57 -5.46 7.54 20.28
N LEU A 58 -6.13 6.58 19.63
CA LEU A 58 -7.45 6.73 19.03
C LEU A 58 -8.39 5.66 19.57
N SER A 59 -9.69 5.95 19.58
CA SER A 59 -10.68 4.95 19.94
C SER A 59 -10.77 3.83 18.88
N VAL A 60 -11.28 2.67 19.26
CA VAL A 60 -11.45 1.52 18.37
C VAL A 60 -12.36 1.89 17.20
N GLU A 61 -13.44 2.62 17.46
CA GLU A 61 -14.42 3.06 16.47
C GLU A 61 -13.76 3.93 15.42
N ARG A 62 -12.96 4.91 15.87
CA ARG A 62 -12.24 5.81 14.95
C ARG A 62 -11.18 5.08 14.14
N LEU A 63 -10.52 4.07 14.71
CA LEU A 63 -9.58 3.22 13.97
C LEU A 63 -10.30 2.39 12.91
N ARG A 64 -11.48 1.84 13.23
CA ARG A 64 -12.30 1.08 12.27
C ARG A 64 -12.81 1.94 11.12
N GLU A 65 -13.03 3.23 11.33
CA GLU A 65 -13.38 4.19 10.28
C GLU A 65 -12.17 4.64 9.45
N THR A 66 -11.01 4.79 10.10
CA THR A 66 -9.79 5.33 9.45
C THR A 66 -9.05 4.28 8.62
N VAL A 67 -9.03 3.02 9.08
CA VAL A 67 -8.39 1.92 8.34
C VAL A 67 -9.30 1.50 7.20
N ASP A 68 -8.91 1.74 5.97
CA ASP A 68 -9.74 1.40 4.81
C ASP A 68 -9.72 -0.11 4.50
N THR A 69 -8.59 -0.59 3.96
CA THR A 69 -8.44 -1.98 3.52
C THR A 69 -7.30 -2.69 4.25
N VAL A 70 -7.50 -3.96 4.61
CA VAL A 70 -6.48 -4.83 5.24
C VAL A 70 -6.46 -6.17 4.51
N HIS A 71 -5.26 -6.65 4.15
CA HIS A 71 -5.07 -7.94 3.50
C HIS A 71 -3.64 -8.46 3.69
N ARG A 72 -3.45 -9.76 3.49
CA ARG A 72 -2.12 -10.38 3.38
C ARG A 72 -1.51 -10.06 2.02
N LEU A 73 -0.18 -9.88 1.99
CA LEU A 73 0.56 -9.66 0.75
C LEU A 73 1.07 -11.00 0.21
N GLY A 74 0.93 -11.22 -1.10
CA GLY A 74 1.44 -12.44 -1.77
C GLY A 74 0.41 -13.51 -2.07
N ASN A 75 -0.89 -13.22 -1.85
CA ASN A 75 -1.98 -13.99 -2.43
C ASN A 75 -2.19 -13.63 -3.91
#